data_AF-A0A8T4UWU5-F1
#
_entry.id   AF-A0A8T4UWU5-F1
#
_cell.length_a   1.000
_cell.length_b   1.000
_cell.length_c   1.000
_cell.angle_alpha   90.00
_cell.angle_beta   90.00
_cell.angle_gamma   90.00
#
_symmetry.space_group_name_H-M   'P 1'
#
loop_
_entity.id
_entity.type
_entity.pdbx_description
1 polymer ?
#
loop_
_entity_poly.entity_id
_entity_poly.type
_entity_poly.pdbx_seq_one_letter_code
_entity_poly.pdbx_strand_id
1 'polypeptide(L)'
;MVDTPLELTEEQQKELEKKLKSMSPEELRQLQKQQCIFCQIISGKIPSKKIYEDHSCLAVLDINPATKGHLLLLPKEHYAIMPQVPQQELEHLFSVSKVLSRLQLRALRVSGTNIFIANGAAAGQRAQHFLLHLLPRKEGDHLLAVKDKLIDPELPEKVKEAVQDRLAQLVRGEMAGVVEKEKISPEITPEKKKPTTMPKQKQSGSRTKKKKEVKTSPEEDSEQDSEKMTNPTAVLDDIAELFR
;
A
#
# COMPACT_ATOMS: atom_id res chain seq x y z
N MET A 1 -24.15 30.05 13.13
CA MET A 1 -24.06 29.53 14.50
C MET A 1 -23.02 28.44 14.44
N VAL A 2 -21.85 28.68 15.04
CA VAL A 2 -20.77 27.68 15.08
C VAL A 2 -21.22 26.67 16.11
N ASP A 3 -21.50 25.43 15.69
CA ASP A 3 -21.77 24.35 16.63
C ASP A 3 -20.53 24.19 17.52
N THR A 4 -20.64 24.66 18.75
CA THR A 4 -19.68 24.34 19.81
C THR A 4 -19.63 22.83 19.89
N PRO A 5 -18.45 22.19 19.79
CA PRO A 5 -18.35 20.75 19.98
C PRO A 5 -19.00 20.40 21.33
N LEU A 6 -19.89 19.40 21.35
CA LEU A 6 -20.44 18.88 22.60
C LEU A 6 -19.27 18.40 23.48
N GLU A 7 -18.84 19.23 24.43
CA GLU A 7 -17.86 18.83 25.42
C GLU A 7 -18.57 17.95 26.46
N LEU A 8 -18.09 16.71 26.59
CA LEU A 8 -18.56 15.78 27.61
C LEU A 8 -18.29 16.38 29.00
N THR A 9 -19.25 16.29 29.90
CA THR A 9 -19.04 16.67 31.30
C THR A 9 -17.99 15.75 31.94
N GLU A 10 -17.32 16.20 33.01
CA GLU A 10 -16.33 15.38 33.71
C GLU A 10 -16.88 14.03 34.20
N GLU A 11 -18.18 14.00 34.55
CA GLU A 11 -18.87 12.79 34.97
C GLU A 11 -19.06 11.81 33.79
N GLN A 12 -19.47 12.33 32.63
CA GLN A 12 -19.58 11.55 31.40
C GLN A 12 -18.22 11.02 30.92
N GLN A 13 -17.15 11.81 31.06
CA GLN A 13 -15.78 11.37 30.74
C GLN A 13 -15.34 10.23 31.66
N LYS A 14 -15.55 10.35 32.97
CA LYS A 14 -15.23 9.29 33.94
C LYS A 14 -16.02 8.00 33.69
N GLU A 15 -17.30 8.13 33.34
CA GLU A 15 -18.14 6.97 33.01
C GLU A 15 -17.67 6.29 31.72
N LEU A 16 -17.33 7.07 30.69
CA LEU A 16 -16.77 6.57 29.44
C LEU A 16 -15.43 5.85 29.67
N GLU A 17 -14.53 6.43 30.46
CA GLU A 17 -13.26 5.80 30.83
C GLU A 17 -13.48 4.47 31.57
N LYS A 18 -14.40 4.45 32.52
CA LYS A 18 -14.74 3.23 33.27
C LYS A 18 -15.27 2.15 32.32
N LYS A 19 -16.15 2.54 31.39
CA LYS A 19 -16.69 1.65 30.36
C LYS A 19 -15.58 1.09 29.47
N LEU A 20 -14.70 1.94 28.94
CA LEU A 20 -13.58 1.55 28.10
C LEU A 20 -12.63 0.58 28.81
N LYS A 21 -12.35 0.81 30.11
CA LYS A 21 -11.50 -0.08 30.93
C LYS A 21 -12.13 -1.44 31.21
N SER A 22 -13.46 -1.54 31.17
CA SER A 22 -14.20 -2.78 31.40
C SER A 22 -14.46 -3.61 30.14
N MET A 23 -14.21 -3.06 28.94
CA MET A 23 -14.44 -3.75 27.68
C MET A 23 -13.39 -4.83 27.43
N SER A 24 -13.81 -5.92 26.78
CA SER A 24 -12.89 -6.95 26.30
C SER A 24 -12.01 -6.44 25.15
N PRO A 25 -10.86 -7.08 24.87
CA PRO A 25 -10.03 -6.73 23.72
C PRO A 25 -10.79 -6.79 22.38
N GLU A 26 -11.74 -7.72 22.23
CA GLU A 26 -12.56 -7.87 21.03
C GLU A 26 -13.55 -6.72 20.88
N GLU A 27 -14.20 -6.33 21.98
CA GLU A 27 -15.15 -5.20 22.01
C GLU A 27 -14.45 -3.88 21.66
N LEU A 28 -13.24 -3.66 22.19
CA LEU A 28 -12.42 -2.49 21.88
C LEU A 28 -12.04 -2.44 20.39
N ARG A 29 -11.59 -3.57 19.82
CA ARG A 29 -11.28 -3.67 18.38
C ARG A 29 -12.50 -3.38 17.52
N GLN A 30 -13.66 -3.91 17.91
CA GLN A 30 -14.90 -3.69 17.19
C GLN A 30 -15.33 -2.23 17.25
N LEU A 31 -15.20 -1.57 18.40
CA LEU A 31 -15.48 -0.15 18.56
C LEU A 31 -14.56 0.70 17.68
N GLN A 32 -13.26 0.41 17.67
CA GLN A 32 -12.27 1.07 16.80
C GLN A 32 -12.63 0.91 15.32
N LYS A 33 -12.97 -0.32 14.88
CA LYS A 33 -13.41 -0.61 13.51
C LYS A 33 -14.68 0.17 13.13
N GLN A 34 -15.63 0.34 14.05
CA GLN A 34 -16.85 1.12 13.80
C GLN A 34 -16.59 2.63 13.68
N GLN A 35 -15.68 3.17 14.48
CA GLN A 35 -15.31 4.59 14.47
C GLN A 35 -14.32 4.94 13.34
N CYS A 36 -13.69 3.94 12.74
CA CYS A 36 -12.73 4.13 11.67
C CYS A 36 -13.41 4.49 10.34
N ILE A 37 -13.11 5.69 9.82
CA ILE A 37 -13.58 6.16 8.51
C ILE A 37 -13.18 5.22 7.36
N PHE A 38 -12.01 4.61 7.43
CA PHE A 38 -11.52 3.69 6.40
C PHE A 38 -12.25 2.35 6.43
N CYS A 39 -12.60 1.83 7.61
CA CYS A 39 -13.48 0.66 7.72
C CYS A 39 -14.88 0.96 7.17
N GLN A 40 -15.37 2.19 7.35
CA GLN A 40 -16.62 2.63 6.74
C GLN A 40 -16.53 2.74 5.21
N ILE A 41 -15.37 3.14 4.67
CA ILE A 41 -15.10 3.11 3.22
C ILE A 41 -15.06 1.66 2.71
N ILE A 42 -14.35 0.76 3.39
CA ILE A 42 -14.24 -0.67 3.04
C ILE A 42 -15.63 -1.33 3.00
N SER A 43 -16.47 -1.04 4.01
CA SER A 43 -17.84 -1.56 4.09
C SER A 43 -18.83 -0.87 3.16
N GLY A 44 -18.42 0.17 2.41
CA GLY A 44 -19.26 0.89 1.46
C GLY A 44 -20.24 1.90 2.10
N LYS A 45 -20.15 2.16 3.40
CA LYS A 45 -20.95 3.19 4.09
C LYS A 45 -20.56 4.60 3.66
N ILE A 46 -19.28 4.81 3.37
CA ILE A 46 -18.75 6.07 2.85
C ILE A 46 -18.31 5.83 1.40
N PRO A 47 -18.77 6.65 0.44
CA PRO A 47 -18.35 6.51 -0.94
C PRO A 47 -16.86 6.85 -1.10
N SER A 48 -16.19 6.13 -1.98
CA SER A 48 -14.79 6.39 -2.33
C SER A 48 -14.55 6.10 -3.82
N LYS A 49 -13.51 6.70 -4.37
CA LYS A 49 -13.06 6.42 -5.74
C LYS A 49 -12.10 5.23 -5.70
N LYS A 50 -12.64 4.03 -5.84
CA LYS A 50 -11.88 2.77 -5.84
C LYS A 50 -11.08 2.62 -7.13
N ILE A 51 -9.81 2.28 -7.00
CA ILE A 51 -8.89 2.01 -8.12
C ILE A 51 -8.61 0.51 -8.24
N TYR A 52 -8.49 -0.18 -7.12
CA TYR A 52 -8.23 -1.60 -7.07
C TYR A 52 -8.85 -2.20 -5.80
N GLU A 53 -9.36 -3.42 -5.88
CA GLU A 53 -9.91 -4.15 -4.75
C GLU A 53 -9.72 -5.64 -4.97
N ASP A 54 -9.27 -6.36 -3.95
CA ASP A 54 -9.31 -7.82 -3.90
C ASP A 54 -9.87 -8.31 -2.56
N HIS A 55 -9.66 -9.58 -2.24
CA HIS A 55 -10.17 -10.18 -1.00
C HIS A 55 -9.48 -9.64 0.27
N SER A 56 -8.26 -9.09 0.16
CA SER A 56 -7.41 -8.70 1.29
C SER A 56 -7.23 -7.19 1.43
N CYS A 57 -7.25 -6.43 0.33
CA CYS A 57 -6.97 -4.99 0.35
C CYS A 57 -7.84 -4.18 -0.61
N LEU A 58 -7.78 -2.86 -0.42
CA LEU A 58 -8.50 -1.86 -1.18
C LEU A 58 -7.57 -0.66 -1.45
N ALA A 59 -7.53 -0.19 -2.70
CA ALA A 59 -6.86 1.05 -3.08
C ALA A 59 -7.89 2.10 -3.51
N VAL A 60 -7.81 3.30 -2.93
CA VAL A 60 -8.69 4.43 -3.22
C VAL A 60 -7.89 5.69 -3.50
N LEU A 61 -8.47 6.63 -4.26
CA LEU A 61 -7.92 7.99 -4.34
C LEU A 61 -8.16 8.73 -3.03
N ASP A 62 -7.11 9.41 -2.56
CA ASP A 62 -7.24 10.33 -1.43
C ASP A 62 -8.14 11.53 -1.81
N ILE A 63 -9.05 11.90 -0.90
CA ILE A 63 -9.92 13.07 -1.05
C ILE A 63 -9.15 14.39 -0.89
N ASN A 64 -8.05 14.36 -0.15
CA ASN A 64 -7.13 15.47 0.10
C ASN A 64 -5.73 15.10 -0.42
N PRO A 65 -5.57 14.99 -1.75
CA PRO A 65 -4.35 14.46 -2.34
C PRO A 65 -3.15 15.39 -2.11
N ALA A 66 -2.04 14.84 -1.62
CA ALA A 66 -0.76 15.56 -1.54
C ALA A 66 -0.11 15.74 -2.92
N THR A 67 -0.40 14.84 -3.86
CA THR A 67 0.01 14.91 -5.27
C THR A 67 -1.11 14.40 -6.17
N LYS A 68 -1.11 14.81 -7.46
CA LYS A 68 -2.07 14.28 -8.43
C LYS A 68 -1.93 12.77 -8.53
N GLY A 69 -3.03 12.07 -8.23
CA GLY A 69 -3.06 10.61 -8.23
C GLY A 69 -2.63 9.96 -6.93
N HIS A 70 -2.56 10.70 -5.81
CA HIS A 70 -2.34 10.13 -4.47
C HIS A 70 -3.33 9.00 -4.18
N LEU A 71 -2.80 7.79 -3.99
CA LEU A 71 -3.57 6.62 -3.58
C LEU A 71 -3.30 6.25 -2.13
N LEU A 72 -4.35 5.79 -1.49
CA LEU A 72 -4.31 5.10 -0.21
C LEU A 72 -4.57 3.63 -0.48
N LEU A 73 -3.57 2.77 -0.23
CA LEU A 73 -3.74 1.33 -0.21
C LEU A 73 -3.86 0.88 1.24
N LEU A 74 -4.92 0.14 1.54
CA LEU A 74 -5.24 -0.29 2.89
C LEU A 74 -5.68 -1.76 2.93
N PRO A 75 -5.34 -2.51 4.00
CA PRO A 75 -5.93 -3.82 4.25
C PRO A 75 -7.41 -3.65 4.57
N LYS A 76 -8.21 -4.68 4.23
CA LYS A 76 -9.64 -4.74 4.57
C LYS A 76 -9.86 -4.92 6.08
N GLU A 77 -8.94 -5.60 6.74
CA GLU A 77 -8.93 -5.68 8.19
C GLU A 77 -8.35 -4.42 8.85
N HIS A 78 -8.76 -4.22 10.11
CA HIS A 78 -8.40 -3.02 10.86
C HIS A 78 -7.10 -3.25 11.64
N TYR A 79 -6.08 -2.50 11.27
CA TYR A 79 -4.83 -2.39 12.01
C TYR A 79 -4.55 -0.92 12.24
N ALA A 80 -4.24 -0.50 13.47
CA ALA A 80 -4.00 0.91 13.75
C ALA A 80 -2.67 1.38 13.18
N ILE A 81 -1.63 0.55 13.29
CA ILE A 81 -0.24 0.86 12.92
C ILE A 81 0.44 -0.36 12.30
N MET A 82 1.51 -0.13 11.52
CA MET A 82 2.24 -1.16 10.78
C MET A 82 2.63 -2.39 11.63
N PRO A 83 3.13 -2.26 12.88
CA PRO A 83 3.53 -3.41 13.69
C PRO A 83 2.39 -4.38 14.03
N GLN A 84 1.13 -3.98 13.87
CA GLN A 84 -0.03 -4.83 14.11
C GLN A 84 -0.44 -5.63 12.87
N VAL A 85 0.07 -5.27 11.68
CA VAL A 85 -0.28 -5.93 10.42
C VAL A 85 0.47 -7.26 10.33
N PRO A 86 -0.24 -8.39 10.08
CA PRO A 86 0.41 -9.68 9.87
C PRO A 86 1.38 -9.64 8.69
N GLN A 87 2.44 -10.44 8.77
CA GLN A 87 3.50 -10.43 7.75
C GLN A 87 2.96 -10.71 6.33
N GLN A 88 2.10 -11.71 6.19
CA GLN A 88 1.53 -12.09 4.88
C GLN A 88 0.69 -10.97 4.26
N GLU A 89 -0.09 -10.24 5.07
CA GLU A 89 -0.86 -9.10 4.58
C GLU A 89 0.05 -7.94 4.15
N LEU A 90 1.12 -7.68 4.90
CA LEU A 90 2.08 -6.65 4.57
C LEU A 90 2.80 -6.98 3.25
N GLU A 91 3.22 -8.24 3.05
CA GLU A 91 3.81 -8.73 1.80
C GLU A 91 2.87 -8.56 0.60
N HIS A 92 1.58 -8.86 0.79
CA HIS A 92 0.56 -8.66 -0.24
C HIS A 92 0.38 -7.18 -0.58
N LEU A 93 0.21 -6.32 0.43
CA LEU A 93 0.06 -4.86 0.25
C LEU A 93 1.25 -4.27 -0.52
N PHE A 94 2.50 -4.66 -0.20
CA PHE A 94 3.66 -4.18 -0.94
C PHE A 94 3.72 -4.71 -2.38
N SER A 95 3.28 -5.95 -2.61
CA SER A 95 3.17 -6.52 -3.97
C SER A 95 2.16 -5.75 -4.82
N VAL A 96 0.99 -5.45 -4.26
CA VAL A 96 -0.03 -4.58 -4.89
C VAL A 96 0.54 -3.18 -5.15
N SER A 97 1.24 -2.60 -4.16
CA SER A 97 1.79 -1.24 -4.26
C SER A 97 2.79 -1.09 -5.41
N LYS A 98 3.59 -2.13 -5.68
CA LYS A 98 4.54 -2.17 -6.79
C LYS A 98 3.82 -2.07 -8.14
N VAL A 99 2.72 -2.81 -8.29
CA VAL A 99 1.90 -2.79 -9.53
C VAL A 99 1.23 -1.43 -9.69
N LEU A 100 0.56 -0.93 -8.65
CA LEU A 100 -0.14 0.36 -8.68
C LEU A 100 0.82 1.52 -8.96
N SER A 101 2.01 1.52 -8.34
CA SER A 101 3.05 2.52 -8.60
C SER A 101 3.46 2.51 -10.07
N ARG A 102 3.72 1.33 -10.66
CA ARG A 102 4.05 1.21 -12.10
C ARG A 102 2.95 1.74 -13.01
N LEU A 103 1.68 1.50 -12.65
CA LEU A 103 0.53 2.03 -13.40
C LEU A 103 0.45 3.56 -13.28
N GLN A 104 0.61 4.12 -12.08
CA GLN A 104 0.62 5.57 -11.85
C GLN A 104 1.72 6.27 -12.64
N LEU A 105 2.95 5.73 -12.63
CA LEU A 105 4.08 6.29 -13.38
C LEU A 105 3.74 6.45 -14.87
N ARG A 106 3.14 5.43 -15.47
CA ARG A 106 2.76 5.40 -16.89
C ARG A 106 1.56 6.29 -17.19
N ALA A 107 0.48 6.12 -16.43
CA ALA A 107 -0.78 6.81 -16.66
C ALA A 107 -0.67 8.33 -16.46
N LEU A 108 0.13 8.77 -15.48
CA LEU A 108 0.29 10.18 -15.13
C LEU A 108 1.53 10.82 -15.75
N ARG A 109 2.35 10.04 -16.46
CA ARG A 109 3.61 10.48 -17.08
C ARG A 109 4.51 11.20 -16.07
N VAL A 110 4.73 10.55 -14.93
CA VAL A 110 5.57 11.07 -13.84
C VAL A 110 6.84 10.22 -13.71
N SER A 111 7.88 10.78 -13.10
CA SER A 111 9.22 10.16 -13.08
C SER A 111 9.53 9.39 -11.80
N GLY A 112 8.64 9.45 -10.80
CA GLY A 112 8.84 8.74 -9.54
C GLY A 112 7.55 8.55 -8.76
N THR A 113 7.63 7.73 -7.72
CA THR A 113 6.56 7.53 -6.75
C THR A 113 7.19 7.46 -5.36
N ASN A 114 6.67 8.18 -4.37
CA ASN A 114 6.95 7.83 -2.99
C ASN A 114 5.94 6.81 -2.50
N ILE A 115 6.47 5.78 -1.83
CA ILE A 115 5.69 4.88 -1.02
C ILE A 115 5.99 5.27 0.43
N PHE A 116 4.95 5.70 1.15
CA PHE A 116 5.09 6.31 2.48
C PHE A 116 4.09 5.72 3.46
N ILE A 117 4.52 5.54 4.71
CA ILE A 117 3.69 5.11 5.83
C ILE A 117 3.88 6.14 6.94
N ALA A 118 2.80 6.78 7.36
CA ALA A 118 2.78 7.52 8.63
C ALA A 118 2.44 6.53 9.75
N ASN A 119 3.43 6.10 10.52
CA ASN A 119 3.26 5.10 11.58
C ASN A 119 3.20 5.76 12.96
N GLY A 120 2.00 6.07 13.42
CA GLY A 120 1.70 6.78 14.66
C GLY A 120 1.47 8.28 14.48
N ALA A 121 0.78 8.90 15.43
CA ALA A 121 0.38 10.31 15.36
C ALA A 121 1.59 11.26 15.21
N ALA A 122 2.69 10.98 15.91
CA ALA A 122 3.93 11.77 15.81
C ALA A 122 4.57 11.72 14.41
N ALA A 123 4.31 10.65 13.64
CA ALA A 123 4.75 10.52 12.25
C ALA A 123 3.77 11.16 11.24
N GLY A 124 2.74 11.87 11.73
CA GLY A 124 1.73 12.52 10.89
C GLY A 124 0.53 11.63 10.52
N GLN A 125 0.35 10.49 11.19
CA GLN A 125 -0.80 9.63 10.95
C GLN A 125 -2.09 10.32 11.40
N ARG A 126 -3.05 10.48 10.48
CA ARG A 126 -4.29 11.24 10.73
C ARG A 126 -5.50 10.36 11.08
N ALA A 127 -5.42 9.07 10.84
CA ALA A 127 -6.47 8.12 11.17
C ALA A 127 -5.87 6.78 11.57
N GLN A 128 -6.50 6.12 12.53
CA GLN A 128 -6.03 4.88 13.14
C GLN A 128 -6.38 3.66 12.27
N HIS A 129 -6.05 3.71 10.98
CA HIS A 129 -6.07 2.56 10.06
C HIS A 129 -4.75 2.58 9.30
N PHE A 130 -4.12 1.42 9.12
CA PHE A 130 -2.86 1.32 8.42
C PHE A 130 -3.04 1.71 6.94
N LEU A 131 -2.31 2.72 6.49
CA LEU A 131 -2.33 3.18 5.11
C LEU A 131 -0.93 3.11 4.52
N LEU A 132 -0.85 2.54 3.33
CA LEU A 132 0.29 2.69 2.44
C LEU A 132 -0.03 3.78 1.42
N HIS A 133 0.64 4.93 1.55
CA HIS A 133 0.49 6.06 0.64
C HIS A 133 1.33 5.86 -0.61
N LEU A 134 0.72 5.98 -1.79
CA LEU A 134 1.42 6.02 -3.07
C LEU A 134 1.26 7.41 -3.68
N LEU A 135 2.37 8.14 -3.75
CA LEU A 135 2.43 9.55 -4.16
C LEU A 135 3.21 9.67 -5.48
N PRO A 136 2.56 9.81 -6.63
CA PRO A 136 3.22 10.05 -7.91
C PRO A 136 3.95 11.40 -7.89
N ARG A 137 5.23 11.43 -8.27
CA ARG A 137 6.13 12.59 -8.14
C ARG A 137 6.58 13.13 -9.48
N LYS A 138 6.48 14.44 -9.61
CA LYS A 138 7.10 15.18 -10.72
C LYS A 138 8.38 15.83 -10.24
N GLU A 139 9.32 15.99 -11.15
CA GLU A 139 10.52 16.77 -10.88
C GLU A 139 10.12 18.20 -10.48
N GLY A 140 10.74 18.71 -9.40
CA GLY A 140 10.46 20.05 -8.90
C GLY A 140 9.11 20.24 -8.19
N ASP A 141 8.40 19.18 -7.77
CA ASP A 141 7.14 19.35 -7.01
C ASP A 141 7.35 19.68 -5.51
N HIS A 142 8.59 19.68 -5.03
CA HIS A 142 9.04 20.11 -3.70
C HIS A 142 8.32 19.46 -2.49
N LEU A 143 7.58 18.37 -2.67
CA LEU A 143 6.76 17.77 -1.61
C LEU A 143 7.56 17.35 -0.37
N LEU A 144 8.80 16.88 -0.55
CA LEU A 144 9.69 16.43 0.53
C LEU A 144 10.90 17.36 0.71
N ALA A 145 10.74 18.66 0.42
CA ALA A 145 11.81 19.63 0.65
C ALA A 145 12.09 19.77 2.16
N VAL A 146 13.19 19.19 2.63
CA VAL A 146 13.64 19.29 4.03
C VAL A 146 14.54 20.50 4.17
N LYS A 147 14.20 21.42 5.08
CA LYS A 147 14.95 22.67 5.30
C LYS A 147 16.13 22.53 6.25
N ASP A 148 16.08 21.55 7.15
CA ASP A 148 17.07 21.37 8.20
C ASP A 148 17.77 20.02 8.07
N LYS A 149 19.10 20.04 7.93
CA LYS A 149 19.90 18.84 8.14
C LYS A 149 20.11 18.71 9.64
N LEU A 150 19.72 17.58 10.23
CA LEU A 150 20.17 17.19 11.55
C LEU A 150 21.68 16.91 11.46
N ILE A 151 22.51 17.93 11.65
CA ILE A 151 23.97 17.81 11.67
C ILE A 151 24.39 17.83 13.14
N ASP A 152 24.32 16.67 13.77
CA ASP A 152 25.02 16.39 15.02
C ASP A 152 26.00 15.24 14.73
N PRO A 153 27.32 15.47 14.83
CA PRO A 153 28.33 14.46 14.50
C PRO A 153 28.34 13.25 15.45
N GLU A 154 27.80 13.37 16.67
CA GLU A 154 27.72 12.25 17.64
C GLU A 154 26.41 11.46 17.52
N LEU A 155 25.37 12.07 16.94
CA LEU A 155 24.04 11.47 16.82
C LEU A 155 24.05 10.12 16.06
N PRO A 156 24.80 9.92 14.97
CA PRO A 156 24.81 8.64 14.25
C PRO A 156 25.27 7.45 15.11
N GLU A 157 26.36 7.61 15.88
CA GLU A 157 26.87 6.51 16.72
C GLU A 157 25.94 6.24 17.91
N LYS A 158 25.40 7.28 18.55
CA LYS A 158 24.41 7.12 19.64
C LYS A 158 23.15 6.39 19.17
N VAL A 159 22.62 6.74 18.00
CA VAL A 159 21.44 6.08 17.41
C VAL A 159 21.76 4.62 17.06
N LYS A 160 22.93 4.37 16.45
CA LYS A 160 23.37 3.02 16.10
C LYS A 160 23.50 2.12 17.33
N GLU A 161 24.16 2.57 18.38
CA GLU A 161 24.30 1.83 19.64
C GLU A 161 22.93 1.51 20.24
N ALA A 162 22.06 2.52 20.39
CA ALA A 162 20.72 2.34 20.95
C ALA A 162 19.86 1.33 20.16
N VAL A 163 19.93 1.36 18.82
CA VAL A 163 19.18 0.42 17.97
C VAL A 163 19.79 -0.99 18.03
N GLN A 164 21.12 -1.11 18.04
CA GLN A 164 21.81 -2.40 18.13
C GLN A 164 21.58 -3.08 19.48
N ASP A 165 21.56 -2.33 20.57
CA ASP A 165 21.28 -2.85 21.90
C ASP A 165 19.87 -3.44 22.00
N ARG A 166 18.86 -2.73 21.46
CA ARG A 166 17.48 -3.23 21.40
C ARG A 166 17.35 -4.47 20.53
N LEU A 167 18.03 -4.49 19.38
CA LEU A 167 18.08 -5.68 18.53
C LEU A 167 18.72 -6.87 19.26
N ALA A 168 19.83 -6.64 19.98
CA ALA A 168 20.53 -7.69 20.71
C ALA A 168 19.70 -8.24 21.87
N GLN A 169 18.98 -7.38 22.62
CA GLN A 169 18.03 -7.80 23.64
C GLN A 169 16.89 -8.65 23.07
N LEU A 170 16.36 -8.27 21.89
CA LEU A 170 15.34 -9.05 21.21
C LEU A 170 15.86 -10.44 20.79
N VAL A 171 17.07 -10.50 20.22
CA VAL A 171 17.71 -11.77 19.81
C VAL A 171 18.00 -12.68 21.01
N ARG A 172 18.40 -12.12 22.16
CA ARG A 172 18.61 -12.87 23.42
C ARG A 172 17.31 -13.33 24.08
N GLY A 173 16.15 -12.93 23.57
CA GLY A 173 14.85 -13.25 24.16
C GLY A 173 14.53 -12.48 25.44
N GLU A 174 15.30 -11.42 25.73
CA GLU A 174 15.13 -10.55 26.91
C GLU A 174 13.93 -9.60 26.74
N MET A 175 13.36 -9.53 25.54
CA MET A 175 12.13 -8.80 25.21
C MET A 175 10.96 -9.77 24.98
N ALA A 176 10.61 -10.57 25.98
CA ALA A 176 9.43 -11.43 25.94
C ALA A 176 8.15 -10.57 25.98
N GLY A 177 7.56 -10.27 24.81
CA GLY A 177 6.24 -9.64 24.76
C GLY A 177 5.77 -8.97 23.46
N VAL A 178 6.56 -8.88 22.38
CA VAL A 178 6.18 -8.04 21.22
C VAL A 178 6.00 -8.78 19.88
N VAL A 179 6.29 -10.08 19.78
CA VAL A 179 6.05 -10.82 18.53
C VAL A 179 5.42 -12.17 18.87
N GLU A 180 4.14 -12.34 18.54
CA GLU A 180 3.52 -13.66 18.48
C GLU A 180 4.34 -14.52 17.51
N LYS A 181 4.82 -15.67 18.00
CA LYS A 181 5.66 -16.58 17.22
C LYS A 181 4.83 -17.25 16.13
N GLU A 182 4.69 -16.63 14.97
CA GLU A 182 4.41 -17.39 13.76
C GLU A 182 5.67 -18.17 13.37
N LYS A 183 5.56 -19.50 13.39
CA LYS A 183 6.62 -20.43 13.03
C LYS A 183 6.85 -20.33 11.51
N ILE A 184 7.86 -19.56 11.11
CA ILE A 184 8.44 -19.67 9.78
C ILE A 184 9.34 -20.91 9.78
N SER A 185 8.87 -22.02 9.20
CA SER A 185 9.70 -23.19 8.91
C SER A 185 10.50 -22.91 7.63
N PRO A 186 11.86 -22.91 7.66
CA PRO A 186 12.64 -22.84 6.44
C PRO A 186 12.84 -24.27 5.93
N GLU A 187 12.09 -24.67 4.91
CA GLU A 187 12.42 -25.87 4.13
C GLU A 187 12.58 -25.47 2.66
N ILE A 188 13.79 -24.99 2.33
CA ILE A 188 14.29 -25.00 0.95
C ILE A 188 15.35 -26.09 0.89
N THR A 189 14.93 -27.29 0.50
CA THR A 189 15.85 -28.31 -0.01
C THR A 189 16.08 -28.07 -1.51
N PRO A 190 17.33 -28.03 -1.99
CA PRO A 190 17.60 -27.92 -3.41
C PRO A 190 17.45 -29.30 -4.07
N GLU A 191 16.30 -29.58 -4.70
CA GLU A 191 16.18 -30.71 -5.61
C GLU A 191 16.95 -30.45 -6.92
N LYS A 192 18.02 -31.22 -7.13
CA LYS A 192 18.64 -31.42 -8.44
C LYS A 192 17.72 -32.30 -9.30
N LYS A 193 17.22 -31.78 -10.43
CA LYS A 193 16.81 -32.62 -11.57
C LYS A 193 17.52 -32.22 -12.86
N LYS A 194 18.00 -33.27 -13.53
CA LYS A 194 18.87 -33.35 -14.71
C LYS A 194 18.24 -32.78 -15.99
N PRO A 195 19.06 -32.47 -17.01
CA PRO A 195 18.62 -31.81 -18.24
C PRO A 195 17.84 -32.77 -19.15
N THR A 196 16.63 -32.39 -19.53
CA THR A 196 15.88 -33.05 -20.61
C THR A 196 16.14 -32.35 -21.94
N THR A 197 16.50 -33.19 -22.89
CA THR A 197 16.98 -32.93 -24.25
C THR A 197 15.95 -32.33 -25.19
N MET A 198 16.38 -31.35 -25.99
CA MET A 198 15.71 -30.93 -27.23
C MET A 198 15.71 -32.06 -28.27
N PRO A 199 14.69 -32.16 -29.13
CA PRO A 199 14.82 -32.74 -30.46
C PRO A 199 15.05 -31.65 -31.51
N LYS A 200 16.23 -31.65 -32.14
CA LYS A 200 16.42 -31.26 -33.56
C LYS A 200 15.72 -32.35 -34.41
N GLN A 201 15.14 -32.17 -35.60
CA GLN A 201 15.33 -31.24 -36.71
C GLN A 201 14.23 -31.59 -37.74
N LYS A 202 13.80 -30.63 -38.59
CA LYS A 202 13.84 -30.81 -40.05
C LYS A 202 13.57 -29.49 -40.79
N GLN A 203 14.50 -29.17 -41.67
CA GLN A 203 14.48 -28.09 -42.64
C GLN A 203 13.72 -28.52 -43.91
N SER A 204 13.03 -27.57 -44.53
CA SER A 204 12.85 -27.40 -45.99
C SER A 204 12.31 -25.99 -46.20
N GLY A 205 13.08 -25.02 -46.73
CA GLY A 205 13.08 -24.61 -48.15
C GLY A 205 11.77 -23.92 -48.54
N SER A 206 11.66 -22.69 -49.08
CA SER A 206 12.58 -21.82 -49.81
C SER A 206 12.01 -20.38 -49.92
N ARG A 207 12.88 -19.42 -50.27
CA ARG A 207 12.75 -18.06 -50.88
C ARG A 207 11.32 -17.58 -51.27
N THR A 208 10.93 -16.30 -51.14
CA THR A 208 11.44 -15.14 -51.92
C THR A 208 10.83 -13.79 -51.46
N LYS A 209 11.60 -12.71 -51.65
CA LYS A 209 11.33 -11.26 -51.49
C LYS A 209 9.98 -10.74 -52.04
N LYS A 210 9.40 -9.70 -51.40
CA LYS A 210 9.11 -8.40 -52.06
C LYS A 210 8.76 -7.26 -51.06
N LYS A 211 9.41 -6.11 -51.26
CA LYS A 211 9.07 -4.77 -50.75
C LYS A 211 7.77 -4.26 -51.40
N LYS A 212 6.99 -3.44 -50.67
CA LYS A 212 6.39 -2.21 -51.23
C LYS A 212 5.99 -1.22 -50.12
N GLU A 213 6.45 0.02 -50.29
CA GLU A 213 6.01 1.24 -49.60
C GLU A 213 4.63 1.69 -50.11
N VAL A 214 3.94 2.55 -49.33
CA VAL A 214 3.17 3.78 -49.68
C VAL A 214 2.42 4.21 -48.40
N LYS A 215 2.79 5.30 -47.72
CA LYS A 215 2.39 6.73 -47.88
C LYS A 215 0.91 7.08 -47.55
N THR A 216 0.79 7.89 -46.50
CA THR A 216 -0.10 9.07 -46.26
C THR A 216 -1.58 8.91 -45.85
N SER A 217 -1.89 9.72 -44.82
CA SER A 217 -3.11 10.17 -44.09
C SER A 217 -4.25 10.76 -44.97
N PRO A 218 -5.39 11.34 -44.46
CA PRO A 218 -5.77 11.77 -43.08
C PRO A 218 -7.26 11.54 -42.64
N GLU A 219 -7.52 11.91 -41.36
CA GLU A 219 -8.72 12.52 -40.72
C GLU A 219 -10.17 12.12 -41.13
N GLU A 220 -11.04 11.78 -40.16
CA GLU A 220 -12.11 12.65 -39.59
C GLU A 220 -13.12 11.84 -38.71
N ASP A 221 -13.50 12.46 -37.60
CA ASP A 221 -14.74 12.43 -36.79
C ASP A 221 -15.64 11.19 -36.67
N SER A 222 -15.96 10.83 -35.41
CA SER A 222 -17.35 10.79 -34.93
C SER A 222 -17.46 10.57 -33.41
N GLU A 223 -18.08 11.55 -32.76
CA GLU A 223 -19.05 11.51 -31.65
C GLU A 223 -19.23 10.24 -30.78
N GLN A 224 -19.20 10.51 -29.46
CA GLN A 224 -20.05 9.99 -28.38
C GLN A 224 -20.35 8.48 -28.33
N ASP A 225 -19.82 7.83 -27.29
CA ASP A 225 -20.67 7.00 -26.44
C ASP A 225 -20.14 6.96 -25.00
N SER A 226 -21.00 7.38 -24.08
CA SER A 226 -20.80 7.34 -22.65
C SER A 226 -21.06 5.92 -22.14
N GLU A 227 -20.09 5.03 -22.29
CA GLU A 227 -20.15 3.73 -21.64
C GLU A 227 -19.71 3.84 -20.17
N LYS A 228 -20.61 3.40 -19.28
CA LYS A 228 -20.32 3.12 -17.88
C LYS A 228 -19.04 2.29 -17.80
N MET A 229 -17.96 2.88 -17.30
CA MET A 229 -16.79 2.14 -16.85
C MET A 229 -17.17 1.28 -15.65
N THR A 230 -17.72 0.10 -15.91
CA THR A 230 -17.70 -1.00 -14.96
C THR A 230 -16.24 -1.39 -14.81
N ASN A 231 -15.63 -0.95 -13.71
CA ASN A 231 -14.23 -1.20 -13.40
C ASN A 231 -14.05 -2.73 -13.32
N PRO A 232 -13.39 -3.38 -14.29
CA PRO A 232 -13.15 -4.81 -14.20
C PRO A 232 -12.15 -5.00 -13.07
N THR A 233 -12.51 -5.83 -12.10
CA THR A 233 -11.63 -6.28 -11.03
C THR A 233 -10.52 -7.13 -11.66
N ALA A 234 -9.54 -6.48 -12.26
CA ALA A 234 -8.38 -7.14 -12.84
C ALA A 234 -7.56 -7.74 -11.69
N VAL A 235 -7.39 -9.06 -11.73
CA VAL A 235 -6.59 -9.79 -10.75
C VAL A 235 -5.13 -9.36 -10.92
N LEU A 236 -4.41 -9.16 -9.81
CA LEU A 236 -3.01 -8.71 -9.84
C LEU A 236 -2.13 -9.53 -10.77
N ASP A 237 -2.39 -10.83 -10.87
CA ASP A 237 -1.67 -11.74 -11.73
C ASP A 237 -1.88 -11.38 -13.21
N ASP A 238 -3.11 -11.12 -13.63
CA ASP A 238 -3.43 -10.69 -15.01
C ASP A 238 -2.71 -9.38 -15.36
N ILE A 239 -2.66 -8.43 -14.41
CA ILE A 239 -1.96 -7.15 -14.60
C ILE A 239 -0.43 -7.35 -14.63
N ALA A 240 0.11 -8.22 -13.79
CA ALA A 240 1.54 -8.49 -13.74
C ALA A 240 2.03 -9.21 -15.01
N GLU A 241 1.20 -10.08 -15.61
CA GLU A 241 1.51 -10.78 -16.84
C GLU A 241 1.48 -9.91 -18.09
N LEU A 242 0.62 -8.88 -18.14
CA LEU A 242 0.58 -7.88 -19.22
C LEU A 242 1.89 -7.08 -19.38
N PHE A 243 2.84 -7.24 -18.48
CA PHE A 243 4.04 -6.43 -18.38
C PHE A 243 5.36 -7.20 -18.24
N ARG A 244 5.34 -8.52 -18.42
CA ARG A 244 6.55 -9.35 -18.68
C ARG A 244 7.01 -9.15 -20.13
#